data_AF-A0A8I6Y0V8-F1
#
_entry.id   AF-A0A8I6Y0V8-F1
#
_cell.length_a   1.000
_cell.length_b   1.000
_cell.length_c   1.000
_cell.angle_alpha   90.00
_cell.angle_beta   90.00
_cell.angle_gamma   90.00
#
_symmetry.space_group_name_H-M   'P 1'
#
loop_
_entity.id
_entity.type
_entity.pdbx_description
1 polymer ?
#
loop_
_entity_poly.entity_id
_entity_poly.type
_entity_poly.pdbx_seq_one_letter_code
_entity_poly.pdbx_strand_id
1 'polypeptide(L)'
;MSLPGKKAAAGAGGIRRWLSTAVLSALALVLILVVISLSVGSPLPGASLPEYPAVRASDPKGNGTADDGSKDDIASGVPLPGKELQGGQEPLAEHSAQNGTLNSSEGSQNTREVDDTVPDPVSVDSKIQDPVATDDTTPKLNDSQRADQGACDLYHGEWIFDSSGPLYTNNSCPIITQMQNCQGNGRPDKDYESWRWKPEQCTLPHFDGSKFLELMRGKTLAFVGDSVARNQMESLLCILWQVEAPVNRGSRRMSKWIFRSTSTTIIRIWSSWLVHKSIEAVGFAPNGLDKVFLDVADETFMQSIASFDVLVLSSGHWFAKRSAYILNGDVVGGQLWWPRGAGKMQINNVDAFGVSVETCMTAVATHPNFTGIAVLRTYSPDHYEGGAWNTGGSCTGKVKPLDVVVRNGYTDTMYEKQIAGFRKAVQNSGKHSSKLKLMDITEPFALRADGHPGPYRSPDPNKKTQRGPDGKPPPQDCLHWCMPGPVDTWNEMLFETIRRELEVESS
;
A
#
# COMPACT_ATOMS: atom_id res chain seq x y z
N MET A 1 0.60 -69.31 -57.82
CA MET A 1 0.39 -70.29 -56.73
C MET A 1 1.45 -70.04 -55.67
N SER A 2 1.08 -69.60 -54.46
CA SER A 2 1.99 -69.64 -53.32
C SER A 2 1.19 -69.80 -52.03
N LEU A 3 1.57 -70.82 -51.26
CA LEU A 3 1.02 -71.24 -49.97
C LEU A 3 1.86 -70.65 -48.80
N PRO A 4 1.38 -70.72 -47.54
CA PRO A 4 1.74 -69.80 -46.47
C PRO A 4 2.86 -70.29 -45.53
N GLY A 5 3.52 -69.36 -44.84
CA GLY A 5 4.57 -69.59 -43.84
C GLY A 5 4.19 -69.20 -42.41
N LYS A 6 4.30 -70.19 -41.52
CA LYS A 6 3.93 -70.31 -40.09
C LYS A 6 4.43 -69.23 -39.11
N LYS A 7 3.62 -69.02 -38.05
CA LYS A 7 3.95 -68.31 -36.80
C LYS A 7 4.87 -69.14 -35.89
N ALA A 8 5.79 -68.48 -35.19
CA ALA A 8 6.61 -69.05 -34.10
C ALA A 8 6.10 -68.57 -32.72
N ALA A 9 6.21 -69.44 -31.72
CA ALA A 9 5.72 -69.29 -30.35
C ALA A 9 6.66 -68.46 -29.46
N ALA A 10 6.08 -67.64 -28.59
CA ALA A 10 6.78 -66.83 -27.60
C ALA A 10 7.20 -67.68 -26.39
N GLY A 11 8.51 -67.70 -26.10
CA GLY A 11 9.10 -68.44 -25.00
C GLY A 11 8.89 -67.78 -23.62
N ALA A 12 8.82 -68.63 -22.60
CA ALA A 12 8.59 -68.34 -21.18
C ALA A 12 9.64 -67.45 -20.47
N GLY A 13 10.47 -66.70 -21.20
CA GLY A 13 11.47 -65.77 -20.66
C GLY A 13 10.91 -64.40 -20.26
N GLY A 14 9.78 -63.97 -20.82
CA GLY A 14 9.19 -62.65 -20.58
C GLY A 14 8.56 -62.49 -19.19
N ILE A 15 7.97 -63.56 -18.66
CA ILE A 15 7.21 -63.52 -17.40
C ILE A 15 8.16 -63.41 -16.19
N ARG A 16 9.32 -64.07 -16.22
CA ARG A 16 10.34 -63.95 -15.15
C ARG A 16 10.98 -62.57 -15.09
N ARG A 17 11.21 -61.93 -16.24
CA ARG A 17 11.73 -60.55 -16.28
C ARG A 17 10.73 -59.54 -15.75
N TRP A 18 9.45 -59.68 -16.12
CA TRP A 18 8.37 -58.80 -15.64
C TRP A 18 8.13 -58.90 -14.13
N LEU A 19 8.12 -60.12 -13.58
CA LEU A 19 8.00 -60.34 -12.12
C LEU A 19 9.20 -59.74 -11.36
N SER A 20 10.41 -59.84 -11.90
CA SER A 20 11.61 -59.28 -11.26
C SER A 20 11.59 -57.75 -11.25
N THR A 21 11.15 -57.10 -12.34
CA THR A 21 11.02 -55.64 -12.41
C THR A 21 9.87 -55.10 -11.53
N ALA A 22 8.78 -55.85 -11.41
CA ALA A 22 7.66 -55.47 -10.54
C ALA A 22 8.03 -55.57 -9.06
N VAL A 23 8.75 -56.63 -8.65
CA VAL A 23 9.22 -56.80 -7.27
C VAL A 23 10.28 -55.74 -6.90
N LEU A 24 11.20 -55.42 -7.80
CA LEU A 24 12.18 -54.34 -7.59
C LEU A 24 11.52 -52.96 -7.47
N SER A 25 10.48 -52.69 -8.28
CA SER A 25 9.74 -51.42 -8.19
C SER A 25 8.93 -51.30 -6.89
N ALA A 26 8.33 -52.41 -6.43
CA ALA A 26 7.61 -52.44 -5.17
C ALA A 26 8.54 -52.25 -3.96
N LEU A 27 9.73 -52.87 -3.98
CA LEU A 27 10.75 -52.68 -2.95
C LEU A 27 11.29 -51.25 -2.93
N ALA A 28 11.48 -50.62 -4.10
CA ALA A 28 11.89 -49.22 -4.19
C ALA A 28 10.81 -48.27 -3.63
N LEU A 29 9.53 -48.55 -3.90
CA LEU A 29 8.42 -47.76 -3.37
C LEU A 29 8.31 -47.88 -1.85
N VAL A 30 8.51 -49.09 -1.30
CA VAL A 30 8.51 -49.33 0.15
C VAL A 30 9.70 -48.64 0.81
N LEU A 31 10.90 -48.66 0.20
CA LEU A 31 12.05 -47.92 0.71
C LEU A 31 11.83 -46.40 0.70
N ILE A 32 11.22 -45.86 -0.35
CA ILE A 32 10.88 -44.42 -0.42
C ILE A 32 9.87 -44.06 0.68
N LEU A 33 8.85 -44.89 0.90
CA LEU A 33 7.86 -44.67 1.97
C LEU A 33 8.45 -44.80 3.37
N VAL A 34 9.42 -45.70 3.58
CA VAL A 34 10.17 -45.81 4.85
C VAL A 34 11.09 -44.59 5.06
N VAL A 35 11.75 -44.10 4.01
CA VAL A 35 12.57 -42.88 4.08
C VAL A 35 11.71 -41.63 4.35
N ILE A 36 10.52 -41.53 3.75
CA ILE A 36 9.54 -40.47 4.05
C ILE A 36 9.04 -40.60 5.51
N SER A 37 8.78 -41.82 5.99
CA SER A 37 8.33 -42.03 7.37
C SER A 37 9.43 -41.75 8.40
N LEU A 38 10.71 -41.95 8.05
CA LEU A 38 11.86 -41.63 8.90
C LEU A 38 12.29 -40.16 8.81
N SER A 39 11.88 -39.42 7.77
CA SER A 39 12.17 -37.98 7.62
C SER A 39 11.09 -37.06 8.20
N VAL A 40 9.95 -37.61 8.62
CA VAL A 40 8.89 -36.86 9.33
C VAL A 40 9.09 -36.89 10.86
N GLY A 41 10.15 -37.53 11.37
CA GLY A 41 10.40 -37.70 12.80
C GLY A 41 11.77 -37.23 13.26
N SER A 42 12.11 -35.94 13.11
CA SER A 42 13.15 -35.25 13.90
C SER A 42 13.06 -33.73 13.69
N PRO A 43 12.80 -32.91 14.72
CA PRO A 43 12.92 -31.45 14.60
C PRO A 43 14.41 -31.09 14.55
N LEU A 44 14.82 -30.34 13.51
CA LEU A 44 16.10 -29.63 13.49
C LEU A 44 16.03 -28.43 14.47
N PRO A 45 17.07 -28.18 15.27
CA PRO A 45 17.08 -27.06 16.22
C PRO A 45 17.41 -25.74 15.52
N GLY A 46 16.60 -24.71 15.74
CA GLY A 46 16.99 -23.32 15.51
C GLY A 46 16.12 -22.52 14.53
N ALA A 47 14.95 -22.11 15.02
CA ALA A 47 14.33 -20.78 14.79
C ALA A 47 12.96 -20.78 15.49
N SER A 48 12.97 -20.88 16.82
CA SER A 48 11.77 -20.64 17.61
C SER A 48 11.51 -19.13 17.64
N LEU A 49 10.35 -18.70 17.13
CA LEU A 49 9.72 -17.46 17.58
C LEU A 49 9.70 -17.46 19.12
N PRO A 50 9.82 -16.30 19.81
CA PRO A 50 9.43 -16.23 21.20
C PRO A 50 7.97 -16.69 21.31
N GLU A 51 7.73 -17.83 21.95
CA GLU A 51 6.38 -18.23 22.35
C GLU A 51 5.88 -17.20 23.36
N TYR A 52 4.92 -16.37 22.95
CA TYR A 52 4.17 -15.53 23.87
C TYR A 52 3.20 -16.40 24.67
N PRO A 53 3.25 -16.40 26.01
CA PRO A 53 2.36 -17.24 26.80
C PRO A 53 0.92 -16.75 26.67
N ALA A 54 0.03 -17.68 26.30
CA ALA A 54 -1.41 -17.49 26.42
C ALA A 54 -1.80 -17.41 27.91
N VAL A 55 -2.18 -16.22 28.38
CA VAL A 55 -2.65 -16.04 29.76
C VAL A 55 -4.12 -16.49 29.86
N ARG A 56 -4.35 -17.53 30.68
CA ARG A 56 -5.67 -17.94 31.15
C ARG A 56 -6.29 -16.81 31.98
N ALA A 57 -7.50 -16.40 31.62
CA ALA A 57 -8.35 -15.61 32.51
C ALA A 57 -8.68 -16.44 33.76
N SER A 58 -8.30 -15.95 34.92
CA SER A 58 -8.73 -16.47 36.21
C SER A 58 -10.03 -15.80 36.63
N ASP A 59 -11.11 -16.59 36.65
CA ASP A 59 -12.38 -16.26 37.32
C ASP A 59 -12.17 -16.09 38.84
N PRO A 60 -12.79 -15.10 39.49
CA PRO A 60 -12.92 -15.07 40.94
C PRO A 60 -14.28 -15.63 41.39
N LYS A 61 -14.27 -16.78 42.07
CA LYS A 61 -15.26 -17.18 43.11
C LYS A 61 -14.51 -17.15 44.46
N GLY A 62 -15.02 -16.67 45.59
CA GLY A 62 -16.34 -16.19 45.98
C GLY A 62 -16.37 -15.86 47.49
N ASN A 63 -17.58 -15.92 48.08
CA ASN A 63 -18.04 -15.67 49.48
C ASN A 63 -18.29 -14.20 49.86
N GLY A 64 -19.44 -13.81 50.41
CA GLY A 64 -20.71 -14.44 50.80
C GLY A 64 -21.60 -13.31 51.35
N THR A 65 -22.93 -13.32 51.21
CA THR A 65 -23.89 -13.86 52.18
C THR A 65 -25.30 -13.45 51.70
N ALA A 66 -26.28 -14.28 52.04
CA ALA A 66 -27.69 -14.14 51.68
C ALA A 66 -28.39 -13.04 52.50
N ASP A 67 -29.36 -12.36 51.88
CA ASP A 67 -30.62 -12.06 52.54
C ASP A 67 -31.78 -11.94 51.52
N ASP A 68 -32.96 -12.29 51.99
CA ASP A 68 -34.23 -12.57 51.32
C ASP A 68 -35.02 -11.30 50.92
N GLY A 69 -35.95 -11.40 49.95
CA GLY A 69 -36.91 -10.32 49.68
C GLY A 69 -37.49 -10.17 48.26
N SER A 70 -38.35 -11.10 47.85
CA SER A 70 -39.61 -10.94 47.08
C SER A 70 -39.88 -9.66 46.25
N LYS A 71 -40.09 -9.80 44.93
CA LYS A 71 -41.39 -9.65 44.21
C LYS A 71 -41.24 -9.48 42.70
N ASP A 72 -42.18 -10.13 42.01
CA ASP A 72 -42.45 -10.11 40.56
C ASP A 72 -42.71 -8.71 39.99
N ASP A 73 -42.30 -8.46 38.74
CA ASP A 73 -43.26 -8.04 37.70
C ASP A 73 -42.67 -8.08 36.27
N ILE A 74 -43.56 -8.39 35.35
CA ILE A 74 -43.41 -8.72 33.94
C ILE A 74 -43.39 -7.44 33.08
N ALA A 75 -42.58 -7.41 32.01
CA ALA A 75 -43.00 -7.07 30.63
C ALA A 75 -41.94 -6.34 29.78
N SER A 76 -41.62 -6.98 28.66
CA SER A 76 -41.62 -6.41 27.29
C SER A 76 -40.64 -5.28 26.93
N GLY A 77 -39.68 -5.65 26.08
CA GLY A 77 -38.80 -4.71 25.39
C GLY A 77 -39.39 -4.06 24.14
N VAL A 78 -38.76 -2.96 23.73
CA VAL A 78 -38.59 -2.51 22.34
C VAL A 78 -37.25 -1.76 22.27
N PRO A 79 -36.37 -2.02 21.27
CA PRO A 79 -35.09 -1.34 21.12
C PRO A 79 -35.19 -0.05 20.28
N LEU A 80 -34.41 0.97 20.67
CA LEU A 80 -34.14 2.17 19.87
C LEU A 80 -32.97 1.91 18.89
N PRO A 81 -32.97 2.53 17.69
CA PRO A 81 -32.13 2.11 16.57
C PRO A 81 -30.68 2.62 16.69
N GLY A 82 -29.73 1.69 16.65
CA GLY A 82 -28.32 1.98 16.43
C GLY A 82 -28.04 2.30 14.96
N LYS A 83 -27.38 3.43 14.70
CA LYS A 83 -26.69 3.68 13.43
C LYS A 83 -25.37 2.91 13.44
N GLU A 84 -25.32 1.82 12.69
CA GLU A 84 -24.06 1.16 12.33
C GLU A 84 -23.32 1.97 11.27
N LEU A 85 -22.09 2.36 11.59
CA LEU A 85 -21.04 2.70 10.64
C LEU A 85 -20.28 1.41 10.31
N GLN A 86 -20.64 0.75 9.20
CA GLN A 86 -19.76 -0.18 8.50
C GLN A 86 -19.04 0.66 7.42
N GLY A 87 -17.71 0.74 7.38
CA GLY A 87 -16.78 -0.38 7.49
C GLY A 87 -16.52 -0.86 6.07
N GLY A 88 -15.61 -0.17 5.38
CA GLY A 88 -15.38 -0.31 3.95
C GLY A 88 -14.97 -1.72 3.55
N GLN A 89 -15.90 -2.41 2.91
CA GLN A 89 -15.67 -3.58 2.10
C GLN A 89 -16.28 -3.23 0.73
N GLU A 90 -15.44 -2.97 -0.27
CA GLU A 90 -15.94 -2.69 -1.63
C GLU A 90 -16.45 -3.98 -2.28
N PRO A 91 -17.71 -4.04 -2.74
CA PRO A 91 -18.18 -5.08 -3.64
C PRO A 91 -17.92 -4.68 -5.09
N LEU A 92 -17.37 -5.61 -5.86
CA LEU A 92 -17.35 -5.56 -7.32
C LEU A 92 -18.78 -5.84 -7.82
N ALA A 93 -19.35 -4.91 -8.59
CA ALA A 93 -20.62 -5.09 -9.27
C ALA A 93 -20.39 -5.63 -10.70
N GLU A 94 -20.88 -6.84 -10.97
CA GLU A 94 -21.18 -7.32 -12.32
C GLU A 94 -22.56 -6.80 -12.74
N HIS A 95 -22.67 -6.17 -13.91
CA HIS A 95 -23.94 -5.79 -14.52
C HIS A 95 -24.39 -6.85 -15.53
N SER A 96 -25.62 -7.35 -15.34
CA SER A 96 -26.48 -7.83 -16.42
C SER A 96 -27.72 -6.92 -16.47
N ALA A 97 -28.05 -6.48 -17.67
CA ALA A 97 -29.11 -5.52 -17.96
C ALA A 97 -30.50 -6.19 -18.04
N GLN A 98 -31.56 -5.47 -17.66
CA GLN A 98 -32.83 -5.48 -18.40
C GLN A 98 -33.75 -4.29 -18.04
N ASN A 99 -34.42 -3.82 -19.09
CA ASN A 99 -35.30 -2.65 -19.22
C ASN A 99 -36.52 -2.61 -18.30
N GLY A 100 -37.02 -1.40 -18.03
CA GLY A 100 -38.41 -1.16 -17.60
C GLY A 100 -38.75 0.31 -17.32
N THR A 101 -39.29 0.99 -18.33
CA THR A 101 -39.95 2.32 -18.31
C THR A 101 -41.19 2.38 -17.40
N LEU A 102 -41.45 3.53 -16.73
CA LEU A 102 -42.70 4.36 -16.83
C LEU A 102 -42.86 5.41 -15.69
N ASN A 103 -42.99 6.67 -16.12
CA ASN A 103 -43.96 7.73 -15.76
C ASN A 103 -44.34 8.11 -14.30
N SER A 104 -43.99 9.36 -13.98
CA SER A 104 -44.83 10.49 -13.49
C SER A 104 -45.82 10.30 -12.34
N SER A 105 -45.73 11.16 -11.32
CA SER A 105 -46.77 12.17 -11.00
C SER A 105 -46.43 13.00 -9.75
N GLU A 106 -47.01 14.20 -9.74
CA GLU A 106 -46.85 15.33 -8.83
C GLU A 106 -47.39 15.10 -7.41
N GLY A 107 -46.94 15.93 -6.46
CA GLY A 107 -47.48 15.97 -5.10
C GLY A 107 -47.01 17.18 -4.30
N SER A 108 -47.91 18.15 -4.16
CA SER A 108 -47.76 19.52 -3.64
C SER A 108 -47.47 19.67 -2.13
N GLN A 109 -46.80 20.78 -1.79
CA GLN A 109 -46.93 21.68 -0.63
C GLN A 109 -47.10 21.12 0.81
N ASN A 110 -46.22 21.52 1.74
CA ASN A 110 -46.56 22.57 2.71
C ASN A 110 -45.37 23.06 3.55
N THR A 111 -45.39 24.36 3.82
CA THR A 111 -44.50 25.18 4.65
C THR A 111 -44.59 24.86 6.15
N ARG A 112 -43.49 25.07 6.89
CA ARG A 112 -43.46 25.69 8.24
C ARG A 112 -42.03 26.07 8.63
N GLU A 113 -41.83 27.38 8.80
CA GLU A 113 -40.69 28.01 9.44
C GLU A 113 -40.67 27.66 10.94
N VAL A 114 -39.48 27.34 11.47
CA VAL A 114 -39.17 27.51 12.90
C VAL A 114 -37.75 28.07 12.99
N ASP A 115 -37.72 29.28 13.54
CA ASP A 115 -36.59 30.09 13.98
C ASP A 115 -35.98 29.45 15.24
N ASP A 116 -34.67 29.23 15.25
CA ASP A 116 -33.90 28.93 16.46
C ASP A 116 -32.55 29.64 16.38
N THR A 117 -32.53 30.80 17.02
CA THR A 117 -31.37 31.66 17.31
C THR A 117 -30.27 30.91 18.06
N VAL A 118 -29.05 30.89 17.50
CA VAL A 118 -27.82 30.46 18.17
C VAL A 118 -27.04 31.71 18.61
N PRO A 119 -26.49 31.79 19.84
CA PRO A 119 -25.78 32.98 20.30
C PRO A 119 -24.39 33.12 19.68
N ASP A 120 -24.02 34.36 19.37
CA ASP A 120 -22.70 34.76 18.85
C ASP A 120 -21.54 34.38 19.79
N PRO A 121 -20.40 33.91 19.27
CA PRO A 121 -19.16 33.85 20.03
C PRO A 121 -18.46 35.21 20.09
N VAL A 122 -18.06 35.54 21.31
CA VAL A 122 -17.35 36.73 21.78
C VAL A 122 -16.12 37.08 20.92
N SER A 123 -16.05 38.34 20.51
CA SER A 123 -14.90 38.99 19.88
C SER A 123 -13.70 39.06 20.82
N VAL A 124 -12.55 38.55 20.37
CA VAL A 124 -11.25 38.79 21.02
C VAL A 124 -10.37 39.57 20.05
N ASP A 125 -10.04 40.79 20.48
CA ASP A 125 -9.17 41.76 19.82
C ASP A 125 -7.83 41.16 19.41
N SER A 126 -7.49 41.28 18.12
CA SER A 126 -6.17 40.98 17.60
C SER A 126 -5.29 42.23 17.72
N LYS A 127 -4.47 42.31 18.78
CA LYS A 127 -3.31 43.21 18.79
C LYS A 127 -2.10 42.49 18.21
N ILE A 128 -1.68 42.98 17.06
CA ILE A 128 -0.43 42.65 16.38
C ILE A 128 0.74 43.02 17.31
N GLN A 129 1.59 42.04 17.61
CA GLN A 129 2.94 42.25 18.15
C GLN A 129 3.92 41.61 17.16
N ASP A 130 4.91 42.41 16.75
CA ASP A 130 5.95 42.05 15.79
C ASP A 130 6.73 40.80 16.21
N PRO A 131 7.18 39.96 15.27
CA PRO A 131 7.96 38.77 15.61
C PRO A 131 9.36 39.17 16.07
N VAL A 132 9.66 38.82 17.32
CA VAL A 132 11.01 38.75 17.87
C VAL A 132 11.81 37.74 17.06
N ALA A 133 12.95 38.15 16.53
CA ALA A 133 13.91 37.29 15.85
C ALA A 133 14.43 36.21 16.81
N THR A 134 14.01 34.97 16.59
CA THR A 134 14.64 33.79 17.20
C THR A 134 15.54 33.15 16.16
N ASP A 135 16.83 33.12 16.50
CA ASP A 135 17.92 32.44 15.82
C ASP A 135 17.62 30.94 15.69
N ASP A 136 17.08 30.54 14.54
CA ASP A 136 16.73 29.15 14.27
C ASP A 136 17.95 28.44 13.66
N THR A 137 18.80 27.92 14.55
CA THR A 137 19.85 26.98 14.19
C THR A 137 19.21 25.61 13.92
N THR A 138 18.46 25.50 12.83
CA THR A 138 18.15 24.20 12.24
C THR A 138 19.44 23.62 11.67
N PRO A 139 19.78 22.35 11.95
CA PRO A 139 20.97 21.74 11.36
C PRO A 139 20.72 21.60 9.86
N LYS A 140 21.26 22.54 9.07
CA LYS A 140 21.44 22.36 7.64
C LYS A 140 22.19 21.04 7.45
N LEU A 141 21.62 20.19 6.60
CA LEU A 141 22.27 18.97 6.12
C LEU A 141 23.72 19.30 5.79
N ASN A 142 24.67 18.66 6.47
CA ASN A 142 26.04 18.65 6.01
C ASN A 142 26.03 18.02 4.62
N ASP A 143 26.39 18.82 3.62
CA ASP A 143 26.61 18.46 2.20
C ASP A 143 27.45 17.19 2.00
N SER A 144 28.17 16.76 3.04
CA SER A 144 29.09 15.64 3.03
C SER A 144 28.46 14.24 3.02
N GLN A 145 27.13 14.12 2.97
CA GLN A 145 26.42 12.83 2.76
C GLN A 145 25.48 12.81 1.55
N ARG A 146 25.37 13.94 0.82
CA ARG A 146 24.64 14.03 -0.44
C ARG A 146 25.52 13.69 -1.65
N ALA A 147 26.82 13.70 -1.45
CA ALA A 147 27.84 13.38 -2.44
C ALA A 147 28.49 12.03 -2.12
N ASP A 148 27.90 10.96 -2.60
CA ASP A 148 28.69 9.79 -2.99
C ASP A 148 28.50 9.62 -4.50
N GLN A 149 29.59 9.87 -5.24
CA GLN A 149 29.81 9.58 -6.67
C GLN A 149 29.05 10.39 -7.74
N GLY A 150 29.20 11.72 -7.81
CA GLY A 150 28.99 12.48 -9.07
C GLY A 150 27.64 12.26 -9.81
N ALA A 151 26.64 11.71 -9.13
CA ALA A 151 25.38 11.27 -9.69
C ALA A 151 24.35 12.38 -9.48
N CYS A 152 23.64 12.73 -10.55
CA CYS A 152 22.62 13.77 -10.53
C CYS A 152 21.54 13.53 -9.48
N ASP A 153 21.22 14.55 -8.69
CA ASP A 153 20.04 14.57 -7.83
C ASP A 153 18.74 14.59 -8.67
N LEU A 154 17.93 13.53 -8.56
CA LEU A 154 16.67 13.40 -9.29
C LEU A 154 15.49 14.12 -8.65
N TYR A 155 15.63 14.58 -7.41
CA TYR A 155 14.53 14.95 -6.54
C TYR A 155 14.45 16.45 -6.28
N HIS A 156 15.40 17.23 -6.82
CA HIS A 156 15.40 18.70 -6.77
C HIS A 156 15.36 19.25 -8.19
N GLY A 157 14.40 20.15 -8.44
CA GLY A 157 13.95 20.45 -9.78
C GLY A 157 12.70 21.32 -9.81
N GLU A 158 12.13 21.41 -11.00
CA GLU A 158 10.93 22.18 -11.29
C GLU A 158 9.95 21.36 -12.12
N TRP A 159 8.65 21.64 -11.98
CA TRP A 159 7.64 21.14 -12.90
C TRP A 159 7.58 22.04 -14.12
N ILE A 160 7.73 21.43 -15.30
CA ILE A 160 7.61 22.09 -16.59
C ILE A 160 6.40 21.54 -17.34
N PHE A 161 5.71 22.41 -18.08
CA PHE A 161 4.64 21.98 -18.96
C PHE A 161 5.22 21.35 -20.22
N ASP A 162 4.76 20.16 -20.56
CA ASP A 162 5.20 19.38 -21.71
C ASP A 162 4.04 19.17 -22.70
N SER A 163 4.14 19.85 -23.84
CA SER A 163 3.12 19.77 -24.89
C SER A 163 3.03 18.40 -25.58
N SER A 164 3.94 17.46 -25.31
CA SER A 164 3.81 16.09 -25.83
C SER A 164 2.60 15.36 -25.25
N GLY A 165 2.10 15.79 -24.09
CA GLY A 165 1.02 15.14 -23.37
C GLY A 165 1.46 13.88 -22.60
N PRO A 166 0.50 13.14 -22.01
CA PRO A 166 0.78 11.98 -21.17
C PRO A 166 1.27 10.76 -21.97
N LEU A 167 1.92 9.83 -21.25
CA LEU A 167 2.48 8.58 -21.81
C LEU A 167 1.40 7.60 -22.31
N TYR A 168 0.16 7.75 -21.85
CA TYR A 168 -1.01 6.97 -22.25
C TYR A 168 -2.27 7.81 -22.01
N THR A 169 -3.43 7.28 -22.39
CA THR A 169 -4.72 7.99 -22.22
C THR A 169 -5.65 7.20 -21.31
N ASN A 170 -6.71 7.87 -20.86
CA ASN A 170 -7.72 7.33 -19.96
C ASN A 170 -8.47 6.08 -20.49
N ASN A 171 -8.37 5.80 -21.80
CA ASN A 171 -9.00 4.66 -22.47
C ASN A 171 -8.00 3.72 -23.17
N SER A 172 -6.69 4.00 -23.14
CA SER A 172 -5.67 3.14 -23.77
C SER A 172 -5.07 2.09 -22.81
N CYS A 173 -5.55 2.02 -21.57
CA CYS A 173 -5.12 1.03 -20.58
C CYS A 173 -6.31 0.50 -19.76
N PRO A 174 -6.58 -0.82 -19.77
CA PRO A 174 -7.68 -1.40 -18.99
C PRO A 174 -7.34 -1.64 -17.51
N ILE A 175 -6.10 -1.34 -17.09
CA ILE A 175 -5.64 -1.54 -15.71
C ILE A 175 -6.00 -0.37 -14.80
N ILE A 176 -6.31 0.80 -15.37
CA ILE A 176 -6.64 1.99 -14.58
C ILE A 176 -7.83 1.70 -13.67
N THR A 177 -7.63 1.73 -12.36
CA THR A 177 -8.74 1.66 -11.41
C THR A 177 -9.68 2.83 -11.63
N GLN A 178 -11.00 2.57 -11.72
CA GLN A 178 -11.98 3.58 -12.10
C GLN A 178 -11.94 4.84 -11.20
N MET A 179 -11.62 4.70 -9.91
CA MET A 179 -11.49 5.83 -8.99
C MET A 179 -10.34 6.80 -9.34
N GLN A 180 -9.32 6.33 -10.06
CA GLN A 180 -8.18 7.12 -10.54
C GLN A 180 -8.31 7.55 -12.01
N ASN A 181 -9.31 7.03 -12.75
CA ASN A 181 -9.60 7.43 -14.12
C ASN A 181 -10.36 8.78 -14.18
N CYS A 182 -9.67 9.88 -13.87
CA CYS A 182 -10.28 11.19 -13.67
C CYS A 182 -10.98 11.74 -14.92
N GLN A 183 -10.34 11.69 -16.09
CA GLN A 183 -10.97 12.09 -17.36
C GLN A 183 -12.17 11.19 -17.68
N GLY A 184 -12.04 9.87 -17.48
CA GLY A 184 -13.15 8.92 -17.65
C GLY A 184 -14.33 9.16 -16.71
N ASN A 185 -14.09 9.83 -15.58
CA ASN A 185 -15.10 10.25 -14.61
C ASN A 185 -15.59 11.69 -14.84
N GLY A 186 -15.28 12.31 -15.99
CA GLY A 186 -15.79 13.63 -16.37
C GLY A 186 -15.06 14.81 -15.74
N ARG A 187 -13.79 14.65 -15.34
CA ARG A 187 -12.93 15.79 -14.96
C ARG A 187 -12.78 16.75 -16.16
N PRO A 188 -13.09 18.06 -16.00
CA PRO A 188 -13.15 18.98 -17.13
C PRO A 188 -11.78 19.55 -17.55
N ASP A 189 -10.87 19.72 -16.60
CA ASP A 189 -9.49 20.15 -16.86
C ASP A 189 -8.59 18.95 -17.18
N LYS A 190 -7.58 19.13 -18.05
CA LYS A 190 -6.70 18.05 -18.51
C LYS A 190 -5.20 18.37 -18.39
N ASP A 191 -4.85 19.63 -18.21
CA ASP A 191 -3.45 20.08 -18.22
C ASP A 191 -2.58 19.41 -17.14
N TYR A 192 -3.19 18.92 -16.03
CA TYR A 192 -2.49 18.17 -14.99
C TYR A 192 -1.75 16.92 -15.52
N GLU A 193 -2.19 16.35 -16.65
CA GLU A 193 -1.59 15.18 -17.32
C GLU A 193 -0.30 15.51 -18.08
N SER A 194 -0.05 16.80 -18.35
CA SER A 194 1.02 17.27 -19.24
C SER A 194 2.17 17.94 -18.50
N TRP A 195 2.24 17.82 -17.17
CA TRP A 195 3.36 18.33 -16.39
C TRP A 195 4.42 17.26 -16.20
N ARG A 196 5.68 17.65 -16.40
CA ARG A 196 6.84 16.78 -16.26
C ARG A 196 7.85 17.36 -15.27
N TRP A 197 8.51 16.49 -14.53
CA TRP A 197 9.56 16.87 -13.60
C TRP A 197 10.90 17.02 -14.32
N LYS A 198 11.55 18.16 -14.11
CA LYS A 198 12.89 18.43 -14.64
C LYS A 198 13.85 18.64 -13.47
N PRO A 199 14.74 17.67 -13.18
CA PRO A 199 15.79 17.87 -12.20
C PRO A 199 16.73 19.03 -12.59
N GLU A 200 17.28 19.73 -11.60
CA GLU A 200 18.20 20.86 -11.84
C GLU A 200 19.53 20.42 -12.46
N GLN A 201 20.01 19.25 -12.05
CA GLN A 201 21.38 18.81 -12.33
C GLN A 201 21.49 17.88 -13.54
N CYS A 202 20.37 17.38 -14.05
CA CYS A 202 20.35 16.50 -15.23
C CYS A 202 18.98 16.40 -15.88
N THR A 203 18.96 15.70 -17.02
CA THR A 203 17.74 15.32 -17.71
C THR A 203 17.21 14.00 -17.16
N LEU A 204 15.97 14.01 -16.67
CA LEU A 204 15.19 12.78 -16.48
C LEU A 204 14.53 12.45 -17.82
N PRO A 205 14.94 11.40 -18.56
CA PRO A 205 14.35 11.10 -19.87
C PRO A 205 12.88 10.69 -19.75
N HIS A 206 12.10 10.90 -20.82
CA HIS A 206 10.75 10.34 -20.90
C HIS A 206 10.80 8.82 -20.71
N PHE A 207 9.75 8.28 -20.09
CA PHE A 207 9.63 6.84 -19.93
C PHE A 207 9.53 6.14 -21.30
N ASP A 208 10.49 5.27 -21.59
CA ASP A 208 10.48 4.40 -22.76
C ASP A 208 10.18 2.97 -22.31
N GLY A 209 8.95 2.52 -22.58
CA GLY A 209 8.47 1.21 -22.14
C GLY A 209 9.26 0.04 -22.72
N SER A 210 9.75 0.16 -23.96
CA SER A 210 10.54 -0.89 -24.59
C SER A 210 11.91 -1.02 -23.93
N LYS A 211 12.58 0.11 -23.64
CA LYS A 211 13.84 0.10 -22.91
C LYS A 211 13.70 -0.40 -21.48
N PHE A 212 12.62 -0.03 -20.80
CA PHE A 212 12.34 -0.55 -19.46
C PHE A 212 12.17 -2.06 -19.45
N LEU A 213 11.35 -2.60 -20.37
CA LEU A 213 11.15 -4.06 -20.47
C LEU A 213 12.45 -4.79 -20.83
N GLU A 214 13.30 -4.20 -21.67
CA GLU A 214 14.61 -4.77 -21.99
C GLU A 214 15.54 -4.77 -20.76
N LEU A 215 15.63 -3.65 -20.04
CA LEU A 215 16.41 -3.56 -18.81
C LEU A 215 15.95 -4.58 -17.76
N MET A 216 14.64 -4.83 -17.70
CA MET A 216 14.01 -5.78 -16.79
C MET A 216 13.84 -7.19 -17.38
N ARG A 217 14.56 -7.52 -18.47
CA ARG A 217 14.46 -8.85 -19.11
C ARG A 217 14.83 -9.96 -18.12
N GLY A 218 13.92 -10.92 -17.98
CA GLY A 218 14.05 -12.05 -17.06
C GLY A 218 13.97 -11.70 -15.57
N LYS A 219 13.66 -10.44 -15.23
CA LYS A 219 13.65 -9.93 -13.85
C LYS A 219 12.23 -9.79 -13.29
N THR A 220 12.16 -9.77 -11.96
CA THR A 220 10.92 -9.54 -11.21
C THR A 220 11.00 -8.24 -10.42
N LEU A 221 10.03 -7.36 -10.67
CA LEU A 221 9.76 -6.13 -9.92
C LEU A 221 8.57 -6.35 -9.00
N ALA A 222 8.72 -6.07 -7.70
CA ALA A 222 7.63 -6.17 -6.73
C ALA A 222 7.32 -4.80 -6.11
N PHE A 223 6.06 -4.39 -6.16
CA PHE A 223 5.53 -3.25 -5.41
C PHE A 223 4.87 -3.75 -4.13
N VAL A 224 5.39 -3.29 -2.99
CA VAL A 224 4.96 -3.67 -1.64
C VAL A 224 4.50 -2.42 -0.90
N GLY A 225 3.25 -2.42 -0.43
CA GLY A 225 2.75 -1.27 0.31
C GLY A 225 1.23 -1.16 0.40
N ASP A 226 0.78 0.08 0.53
CA ASP A 226 -0.62 0.48 0.62
C ASP A 226 -1.28 0.75 -0.76
N SER A 227 -2.42 1.45 -0.75
CA SER A 227 -3.15 1.80 -1.97
C SER A 227 -2.41 2.79 -2.88
N VAL A 228 -1.45 3.55 -2.36
CA VAL A 228 -0.62 4.45 -3.15
C VAL A 228 0.53 3.69 -3.82
N ALA A 229 1.04 2.62 -3.20
CA ALA A 229 1.92 1.65 -3.86
C ALA A 229 1.23 0.99 -5.07
N ARG A 230 -0.05 0.61 -4.90
CA ARG A 230 -0.88 0.11 -6.02
C ARG A 230 -1.02 1.17 -7.12
N ASN A 231 -1.30 2.42 -6.76
CA ASN A 231 -1.46 3.52 -7.71
C ASN A 231 -0.22 3.68 -8.62
N GLN A 232 0.98 3.61 -8.04
CA GLN A 232 2.24 3.64 -8.79
C GLN A 232 2.40 2.45 -9.74
N MET A 233 2.10 1.25 -9.25
CA MET A 233 2.22 0.02 -10.03
C MET A 233 1.24 -0.03 -11.20
N GLU A 234 -0.01 0.40 -11.00
CA GLU A 234 -1.01 0.49 -12.07
C GLU A 234 -0.59 1.49 -13.15
N SER A 235 -0.01 2.63 -12.75
CA SER A 235 0.58 3.60 -13.69
C SER A 235 1.70 2.96 -14.52
N LEU A 236 2.63 2.25 -13.89
CA LEU A 236 3.70 1.55 -14.61
C LEU A 236 3.13 0.53 -15.61
N LEU A 237 2.15 -0.28 -15.18
CA LEU A 237 1.50 -1.23 -16.06
C LEU A 237 0.84 -0.55 -17.26
N CYS A 238 0.24 0.62 -17.09
CA CYS A 238 -0.39 1.35 -18.18
C CYS A 238 0.60 1.95 -19.18
N ILE A 239 1.76 2.43 -18.69
CA ILE A 239 2.86 2.85 -19.56
C ILE A 239 3.35 1.67 -20.40
N LEU A 240 3.59 0.51 -19.76
CA LEU A 240 4.08 -0.69 -20.43
C LEU A 240 3.04 -1.34 -21.34
N TRP A 241 1.75 -1.18 -21.04
CA TRP A 241 0.64 -1.65 -21.87
C TRP A 241 0.68 -1.04 -23.28
N GLN A 242 1.28 0.14 -23.44
CA GLN A 242 1.44 0.77 -24.76
C GLN A 242 2.45 0.04 -25.64
N VAL A 243 3.26 -0.87 -25.06
CA VAL A 243 4.28 -1.67 -25.77
C VAL A 243 3.80 -3.12 -25.93
N GLU A 244 3.41 -3.76 -24.83
CA GLU A 244 2.94 -5.15 -24.81
C GLU A 244 1.87 -5.32 -23.74
N ALA A 245 0.76 -6.00 -24.07
CA ALA A 245 -0.23 -6.39 -23.07
C ALA A 245 0.28 -7.57 -22.23
N PRO A 246 0.48 -7.42 -20.91
CA PRO A 246 0.94 -8.50 -20.05
C PRO A 246 -0.15 -9.54 -19.79
N VAL A 247 0.28 -10.75 -19.46
CA VAL A 247 -0.62 -11.81 -18.99
C VAL A 247 -0.72 -11.78 -17.48
N ASN A 248 -1.94 -11.63 -16.96
CA ASN A 248 -2.21 -11.75 -15.54
C ASN A 248 -2.25 -13.24 -15.14
N ARG A 249 -1.36 -13.62 -14.23
CA ARG A 249 -1.26 -14.96 -13.62
C ARG A 249 -1.31 -14.90 -12.09
N GLY A 250 -1.71 -13.76 -11.54
CA GLY A 250 -1.77 -13.53 -10.10
C GLY A 250 -2.97 -14.17 -9.42
N SER A 251 -2.93 -14.15 -8.10
CA SER A 251 -4.09 -14.41 -7.24
C SER A 251 -4.64 -13.08 -6.69
N ARG A 252 -5.74 -13.17 -5.94
CA ARG A 252 -6.29 -12.01 -5.21
C ARG A 252 -5.31 -11.44 -4.18
N ARG A 253 -4.46 -12.29 -3.59
CA ARG A 253 -3.48 -11.90 -2.54
C ARG A 253 -2.18 -11.36 -3.13
N MET A 254 -1.76 -11.88 -4.28
CA MET A 254 -0.54 -11.48 -4.97
C MET A 254 -0.83 -11.40 -6.46
N SER A 255 -1.03 -10.18 -6.95
CA SER A 255 -1.28 -9.92 -8.36
C SER A 255 0.03 -10.00 -9.12
N LYS A 256 0.05 -10.65 -10.29
CA LYS A 256 1.26 -10.95 -11.05
C LYS A 256 1.00 -10.76 -12.54
N TRP A 257 1.74 -9.86 -13.16
CA TRP A 257 1.68 -9.55 -14.60
C TRP A 257 2.99 -9.94 -15.25
N ILE A 258 2.90 -10.65 -16.38
CA ILE A 258 4.06 -11.18 -17.09
C ILE A 258 4.07 -10.64 -18.52
N PHE A 259 5.14 -9.92 -18.87
CA PHE A 259 5.44 -9.50 -20.24
C PHE A 259 6.25 -10.61 -20.90
N ARG A 260 5.67 -11.29 -21.89
CA ARG A 260 6.23 -12.53 -22.44
C ARG A 260 7.46 -12.26 -23.30
N SER A 261 7.51 -11.12 -24.00
CA SER A 261 8.63 -10.80 -24.90
C SER A 261 9.96 -10.68 -24.16
N THR A 262 9.94 -10.21 -22.91
CA THR A 262 11.12 -10.03 -22.07
C THR A 262 11.16 -10.97 -20.87
N SER A 263 10.12 -11.77 -20.64
CA SER A 263 9.94 -12.55 -19.40
C SER A 263 10.00 -11.68 -18.13
N THR A 264 9.70 -10.39 -18.25
CA THR A 264 9.63 -9.47 -17.10
C THR A 264 8.36 -9.76 -16.32
N THR A 265 8.50 -9.81 -14.99
CA THR A 265 7.38 -9.99 -14.07
C THR A 265 7.20 -8.75 -13.22
N ILE A 266 5.96 -8.25 -13.12
CA ILE A 266 5.56 -7.22 -12.15
C ILE A 266 4.59 -7.82 -11.14
N ILE A 267 4.86 -7.61 -9.85
CA ILE A 267 4.09 -8.16 -8.74
C ILE A 267 3.57 -7.02 -7.86
N ARG A 268 2.33 -7.18 -7.38
CA ARG A 268 1.77 -6.34 -6.30
C ARG A 268 1.53 -7.18 -5.06
N ILE A 269 2.04 -6.71 -3.92
CA ILE A 269 1.80 -7.31 -2.60
C ILE A 269 1.28 -6.24 -1.66
N TRP A 270 0.16 -6.54 -1.00
CA TRP A 270 -0.42 -5.64 -0.01
C TRP A 270 0.30 -5.78 1.33
N SER A 271 0.93 -4.69 1.78
CA SER A 271 1.55 -4.59 3.10
C SER A 271 1.45 -3.14 3.58
N SER A 272 0.27 -2.78 4.07
CA SER A 272 -0.06 -1.38 4.35
C SER A 272 0.78 -0.73 5.44
N TRP A 273 1.35 -1.51 6.36
CA TRP A 273 2.25 -1.05 7.42
C TRP A 273 3.70 -1.55 7.26
N LEU A 274 4.04 -2.30 6.20
CA LEU A 274 5.36 -2.93 5.95
C LEU A 274 5.83 -3.97 6.99
N VAL A 275 5.16 -4.05 8.13
CA VAL A 275 5.42 -4.95 9.25
C VAL A 275 4.22 -5.86 9.51
N HIS A 276 4.44 -6.92 10.27
CA HIS A 276 3.44 -7.93 10.58
C HIS A 276 2.18 -7.31 11.20
N LYS A 277 1.05 -7.88 10.79
CA LYS A 277 -0.28 -7.46 11.22
C LYS A 277 -1.09 -8.66 11.69
N SER A 278 -1.70 -8.52 12.86
CA SER A 278 -2.72 -9.46 13.35
C SER A 278 -3.97 -8.74 13.84
N ILE A 279 -5.08 -9.47 13.92
CA ILE A 279 -6.32 -9.03 14.57
C ILE A 279 -6.54 -9.71 15.91
N GLU A 280 -5.73 -10.71 16.26
CA GLU A 280 -5.82 -11.45 17.51
C GLU A 280 -5.54 -10.55 18.72
N ALA A 281 -6.03 -10.95 19.90
CA ALA A 281 -5.83 -10.17 21.12
C ALA A 281 -4.36 -10.23 21.59
N VAL A 282 -3.82 -9.10 22.04
CA VAL A 282 -2.46 -8.99 22.59
C VAL A 282 -2.49 -8.06 23.79
N GLY A 283 -2.07 -8.54 24.96
CA GLY A 283 -2.17 -7.77 26.20
C GLY A 283 -3.61 -7.26 26.43
N PHE A 284 -3.77 -5.95 26.62
CA PHE A 284 -5.08 -5.31 26.76
C PHE A 284 -5.72 -4.89 25.42
N ALA A 285 -5.07 -5.13 24.28
CA ALA A 285 -5.63 -4.85 22.96
C ALA A 285 -6.64 -5.95 22.55
N PRO A 286 -7.93 -5.62 22.34
CA PRO A 286 -8.99 -6.61 22.14
C PRO A 286 -8.96 -7.24 20.75
N ASN A 287 -9.51 -8.44 20.58
CA ASN A 287 -9.69 -9.07 19.26
C ASN A 287 -10.46 -8.15 18.28
N GLY A 288 -10.11 -8.19 16.99
CA GLY A 288 -10.74 -7.41 15.92
C GLY A 288 -10.16 -6.01 15.71
N LEU A 289 -9.33 -5.51 16.61
CA LEU A 289 -8.48 -4.33 16.38
C LEU A 289 -7.22 -4.73 15.59
N ASP A 290 -6.78 -3.90 14.65
CA ASP A 290 -5.50 -4.09 13.96
C ASP A 290 -4.31 -3.90 14.93
N LYS A 291 -3.48 -4.94 15.09
CA LYS A 291 -2.20 -4.89 15.84
C LYS A 291 -1.09 -4.85 14.82
N VAL A 292 -0.22 -3.86 14.95
CA VAL A 292 0.93 -3.65 14.08
C VAL A 292 2.17 -3.95 14.91
N PHE A 293 2.88 -5.02 14.56
CA PHE A 293 4.05 -5.51 15.29
C PHE A 293 5.30 -4.83 14.71
N LEU A 294 5.76 -3.78 15.38
CA LEU A 294 6.75 -2.83 14.83
C LEU A 294 8.14 -3.45 14.64
N ASP A 295 8.43 -4.56 15.31
CA ASP A 295 9.70 -5.30 15.32
C ASP A 295 9.72 -6.51 14.38
N VAL A 296 8.64 -6.78 13.63
CA VAL A 296 8.54 -7.94 12.74
C VAL A 296 8.18 -7.50 11.33
N ALA A 297 9.10 -7.65 10.36
CA ALA A 297 8.80 -7.36 8.95
C ALA A 297 7.68 -8.27 8.42
N ASP A 298 6.83 -7.76 7.53
CA ASP A 298 5.66 -8.50 7.02
C ASP A 298 6.10 -9.75 6.23
N GLU A 299 5.78 -10.91 6.79
CA GLU A 299 6.12 -12.21 6.26
C GLU A 299 5.55 -12.46 4.86
N THR A 300 4.46 -11.77 4.48
CA THR A 300 3.76 -11.98 3.22
C THR A 300 4.68 -11.78 2.02
N PHE A 301 5.51 -10.74 2.02
CA PHE A 301 6.48 -10.51 0.94
C PHE A 301 7.86 -11.08 1.29
N MET A 302 8.24 -11.11 2.57
CA MET A 302 9.53 -11.65 2.99
C MET A 302 9.71 -13.12 2.60
N GLN A 303 8.64 -13.94 2.61
CA GLN A 303 8.68 -15.33 2.16
C GLN A 303 9.10 -15.50 0.69
N SER A 304 8.83 -14.50 -0.16
CA SER A 304 9.13 -14.54 -1.60
C SER A 304 10.30 -13.63 -1.98
N ILE A 305 10.99 -13.02 -1.00
CA ILE A 305 11.97 -11.96 -1.24
C ILE A 305 13.12 -12.37 -2.16
N ALA A 306 13.53 -13.63 -2.11
CA ALA A 306 14.60 -14.18 -2.94
C ALA A 306 14.26 -14.20 -4.44
N SER A 307 12.99 -14.04 -4.80
CA SER A 307 12.53 -14.01 -6.19
C SER A 307 12.47 -12.61 -6.80
N PHE A 308 12.80 -11.56 -6.03
CA PHE A 308 12.69 -10.18 -6.48
C PHE A 308 14.07 -9.61 -6.85
N ASP A 309 14.18 -9.05 -8.05
CA ASP A 309 15.36 -8.31 -8.51
C ASP A 309 15.27 -6.82 -8.11
N VAL A 310 14.05 -6.29 -8.11
CA VAL A 310 13.76 -4.92 -7.67
C VAL A 310 12.54 -4.94 -6.75
N LEU A 311 12.69 -4.38 -5.56
CA LEU A 311 11.64 -4.29 -4.56
C LEU A 311 11.32 -2.82 -4.27
N VAL A 312 10.13 -2.35 -4.63
CA VAL A 312 9.67 -0.98 -4.41
C VAL A 312 8.73 -0.98 -3.21
N LEU A 313 9.17 -0.37 -2.12
CA LEU A 313 8.46 -0.32 -0.84
C LEU A 313 7.90 1.07 -0.61
N SER A 314 6.66 1.14 -0.13
CA SER A 314 6.08 2.41 0.27
C SER A 314 4.88 2.26 1.22
N SER A 315 4.74 3.17 2.18
CA SER A 315 3.68 3.12 3.21
C SER A 315 3.52 4.50 3.88
N GLY A 316 2.61 4.59 4.84
CA GLY A 316 2.46 5.72 5.75
C GLY A 316 1.01 6.08 6.02
N HIS A 317 0.14 6.07 5.01
CA HIS A 317 -1.25 6.55 5.15
C HIS A 317 -2.09 5.69 6.11
N TRP A 318 -1.77 4.40 6.23
CA TRP A 318 -2.47 3.49 7.13
C TRP A 318 -2.12 3.69 8.61
N PHE A 319 -1.05 4.43 8.93
CA PHE A 319 -0.76 4.83 10.31
C PHE A 319 -1.75 5.87 10.86
N ALA A 320 -2.64 6.43 10.03
CA ALA A 320 -3.77 7.23 10.49
C ALA A 320 -5.00 6.39 10.88
N LYS A 321 -5.04 5.10 10.53
CA LYS A 321 -6.17 4.19 10.80
C LYS A 321 -6.14 3.68 12.25
N ARG A 322 -7.29 3.19 12.70
CA ARG A 322 -7.46 2.67 14.05
C ARG A 322 -6.62 1.41 14.28
N SER A 323 -5.62 1.47 15.17
CA SER A 323 -4.70 0.37 15.41
C SER A 323 -4.05 0.41 16.80
N ALA A 324 -3.48 -0.71 17.22
CA ALA A 324 -2.56 -0.84 18.35
C ALA A 324 -1.14 -1.13 17.85
N TYR A 325 -0.13 -0.61 18.55
CA TYR A 325 1.28 -0.83 18.25
C TYR A 325 1.88 -1.80 19.24
N ILE A 326 2.47 -2.87 18.73
CA ILE A 326 3.12 -3.93 19.50
C ILE A 326 4.62 -3.82 19.28
N LEU A 327 5.39 -3.88 20.36
CA LEU A 327 6.85 -3.91 20.30
C LEU A 327 7.36 -4.84 21.41
N ASN A 328 8.18 -5.83 21.04
CA ASN A 328 8.64 -6.90 21.93
C ASN A 328 7.49 -7.65 22.63
N GLY A 329 6.29 -7.65 22.03
CA GLY A 329 5.09 -8.31 22.55
C GLY A 329 4.20 -7.47 23.45
N ASP A 330 4.64 -6.27 23.82
CA ASP A 330 3.87 -5.35 24.65
C ASP A 330 3.08 -4.35 23.81
N VAL A 331 1.90 -3.97 24.29
CA VAL A 331 1.10 -2.89 23.71
C VAL A 331 1.71 -1.55 24.14
N VAL A 332 2.46 -0.90 23.23
CA VAL A 332 3.23 0.32 23.51
C VAL A 332 2.56 1.61 23.04
N GLY A 333 1.53 1.49 22.19
CA GLY A 333 0.87 2.64 21.60
C GLY A 333 -0.38 2.28 20.79
N GLY A 334 -0.99 3.30 20.20
CA GLY A 334 -2.12 3.11 19.29
C GLY A 334 -2.51 4.39 18.55
N GLN A 335 -3.44 4.24 17.61
CA GLN A 335 -4.02 5.33 16.84
C GLN A 335 -5.54 5.18 16.83
N LEU A 336 -6.27 6.27 17.09
CA LEU A 336 -7.73 6.28 17.24
C LEU A 336 -8.25 5.21 18.23
N TRP A 337 -7.38 4.71 19.09
CA TRP A 337 -7.62 3.70 20.09
C TRP A 337 -6.51 3.78 21.14
N TRP A 338 -6.90 4.12 22.36
CA TRP A 338 -6.08 3.96 23.56
C TRP A 338 -7.01 3.89 24.78
N PRO A 339 -7.10 2.75 25.49
CA PRO A 339 -8.04 2.61 26.59
C PRO A 339 -7.75 3.57 27.76
N ARG A 340 -8.81 4.07 28.40
CA ARG A 340 -8.69 4.79 29.68
C ARG A 340 -8.12 3.83 30.73
N GLY A 341 -7.06 4.24 31.41
CA GLY A 341 -6.36 3.41 32.39
C GLY A 341 -5.15 2.64 31.86
N ALA A 342 -4.88 2.65 30.54
CA ALA A 342 -3.69 2.02 29.95
C ALA A 342 -2.38 2.81 30.18
N GLY A 343 -2.43 3.92 30.92
CA GLY A 343 -1.27 4.80 31.14
C GLY A 343 -0.94 5.68 29.93
N LYS A 344 0.27 6.22 29.90
CA LYS A 344 0.78 7.07 28.80
C LYS A 344 1.25 6.20 27.64
N MET A 345 0.88 6.56 26.40
CA MET A 345 1.45 5.95 25.20
C MET A 345 2.96 6.19 25.13
N GLN A 346 3.71 5.13 24.83
CA GLN A 346 5.15 5.21 24.61
C GLN A 346 5.47 5.58 23.16
N ILE A 347 4.67 5.06 22.22
CA ILE A 347 4.82 5.28 20.78
C ILE A 347 3.51 5.81 20.21
N ASN A 348 3.56 6.94 19.50
CA ASN A 348 2.45 7.44 18.70
C ASN A 348 2.50 6.89 17.27
N ASN A 349 1.54 7.29 16.43
CA ASN A 349 1.46 6.79 15.06
C ASN A 349 2.61 7.20 14.13
N VAL A 350 3.16 8.40 14.29
CA VAL A 350 4.27 8.88 13.44
C VAL A 350 5.60 8.21 13.85
N ASP A 351 5.81 7.98 15.15
CA ASP A 351 6.95 7.22 15.67
C ASP A 351 6.86 5.75 15.24
N ALA A 352 5.67 5.14 15.33
CA ALA A 352 5.42 3.79 14.83
C ALA A 352 5.75 3.64 13.35
N PHE A 353 5.45 4.65 12.52
CA PHE A 353 5.81 4.64 11.10
C PHE A 353 7.32 4.62 10.89
N GLY A 354 8.07 5.48 11.59
CA GLY A 354 9.53 5.48 11.52
C GLY A 354 10.16 4.15 11.93
N VAL A 355 9.66 3.52 13.00
CA VAL A 355 10.13 2.20 13.45
C VAL A 355 9.80 1.11 12.42
N SER A 356 8.60 1.11 11.86
CA SER A 356 8.22 0.16 10.81
C SER A 356 9.14 0.23 9.59
N VAL A 357 9.49 1.45 9.15
CA VAL A 357 10.43 1.66 8.04
C VAL A 357 11.81 1.12 8.40
N GLU A 358 12.33 1.44 9.59
CA GLU A 358 13.60 0.93 10.07
C GLU A 358 13.64 -0.60 10.08
N THR A 359 12.64 -1.24 10.70
CA THR A 359 12.51 -2.70 10.80
C THR A 359 12.45 -3.36 9.42
N CYS A 360 11.54 -2.89 8.56
CA CYS A 360 11.31 -3.48 7.25
C CYS A 360 12.56 -3.37 6.36
N MET A 361 13.13 -2.18 6.25
CA MET A 361 14.27 -1.93 5.35
C MET A 361 15.53 -2.66 5.84
N THR A 362 15.75 -2.73 7.16
CA THR A 362 16.86 -3.51 7.74
C THR A 362 16.67 -4.98 7.40
N ALA A 363 15.48 -5.54 7.67
CA ALA A 363 15.19 -6.95 7.41
C ALA A 363 15.38 -7.34 5.94
N VAL A 364 14.95 -6.48 5.01
CA VAL A 364 15.15 -6.66 3.56
C VAL A 364 16.65 -6.69 3.22
N ALA A 365 17.40 -5.67 3.62
CA ALA A 365 18.82 -5.54 3.27
C ALA A 365 19.66 -6.71 3.81
N THR A 366 19.42 -7.11 5.06
CA THR A 366 20.16 -8.18 5.73
C THR A 366 19.65 -9.57 5.40
N HIS A 367 18.56 -9.71 4.63
CA HIS A 367 18.04 -11.02 4.25
C HIS A 367 19.10 -11.76 3.41
N PRO A 368 19.52 -12.98 3.80
CA PRO A 368 20.66 -13.66 3.18
C PRO A 368 20.43 -13.99 1.71
N ASN A 369 19.18 -14.23 1.32
CA ASN A 369 18.81 -14.61 -0.05
C ASN A 369 18.34 -13.43 -0.91
N PHE A 370 18.33 -12.19 -0.39
CA PHE A 370 17.97 -11.03 -1.20
C PHE A 370 19.22 -10.43 -1.84
N THR A 371 19.30 -10.48 -3.16
CA THR A 371 20.43 -9.95 -3.94
C THR A 371 20.06 -8.75 -4.81
N GLY A 372 18.78 -8.38 -4.86
CA GLY A 372 18.30 -7.25 -5.65
C GLY A 372 18.48 -5.90 -4.97
N ILE A 373 17.87 -4.88 -5.57
CA ILE A 373 17.79 -3.53 -5.03
C ILE A 373 16.43 -3.29 -4.36
N ALA A 374 16.44 -2.62 -3.21
CA ALA A 374 15.25 -2.23 -2.46
C ALA A 374 15.10 -0.71 -2.47
N VAL A 375 14.10 -0.21 -3.17
CA VAL A 375 13.77 1.21 -3.32
C VAL A 375 12.67 1.58 -2.34
N LEU A 376 12.95 2.42 -1.36
CA LEU A 376 11.94 3.06 -0.53
C LEU A 376 11.46 4.34 -1.22
N ARG A 377 10.20 4.37 -1.66
CA ARG A 377 9.55 5.63 -2.06
C ARG A 377 9.15 6.40 -0.82
N THR A 378 9.51 7.67 -0.77
CA THR A 378 9.10 8.55 0.34
C THR A 378 7.59 8.81 0.36
N TYR A 379 7.13 9.42 1.45
CA TYR A 379 5.74 9.65 1.77
C TYR A 379 5.06 10.45 0.65
N SER A 380 3.92 9.96 0.16
CA SER A 380 3.13 10.69 -0.84
C SER A 380 2.32 11.78 -0.13
N PRO A 381 2.46 13.05 -0.50
CA PRO A 381 1.65 14.10 0.10
C PRO A 381 0.17 13.97 -0.30
N ASP A 382 -0.71 14.31 0.63
CA ASP A 382 -2.12 14.61 0.36
C ASP A 382 -2.34 16.14 0.40
N HIS A 383 -3.38 16.62 -0.28
CA HIS A 383 -3.66 18.06 -0.41
C HIS A 383 -5.08 18.40 0.06
N TYR A 384 -5.47 17.91 1.23
CA TYR A 384 -6.76 18.28 1.83
C TYR A 384 -6.72 19.72 2.42
N GLU A 385 -7.61 20.59 1.95
CA GLU A 385 -7.85 21.92 2.49
C GLU A 385 -9.22 22.01 3.19
N GLY A 386 -9.33 22.81 4.25
CA GLY A 386 -10.58 23.04 4.97
C GLY A 386 -11.10 21.84 5.78
N GLY A 387 -10.27 20.84 6.02
CA GLY A 387 -10.59 19.63 6.77
C GLY A 387 -9.68 18.47 6.36
N ALA A 388 -9.80 17.32 7.02
CA ALA A 388 -9.13 16.08 6.64
C ALA A 388 -10.03 15.21 5.75
N TRP A 389 -9.51 14.08 5.28
CA TRP A 389 -10.24 13.11 4.45
C TRP A 389 -11.59 12.66 5.03
N ASN A 390 -11.75 12.67 6.36
CA ASN A 390 -12.96 12.27 7.07
C ASN A 390 -13.75 13.42 7.72
N THR A 391 -13.29 14.67 7.62
CA THR A 391 -13.93 15.84 8.25
C THR A 391 -14.34 16.93 7.25
N GLY A 392 -14.39 16.60 5.96
CA GLY A 392 -14.87 17.51 4.91
C GLY A 392 -13.79 18.27 4.17
N GLY A 393 -12.53 17.79 4.21
CA GLY A 393 -11.45 18.35 3.41
C GLY A 393 -11.68 18.26 1.90
N SER A 394 -11.03 19.13 1.14
CA SER A 394 -11.18 19.24 -0.31
C SER A 394 -9.89 19.68 -1.01
N CYS A 395 -9.70 19.26 -2.25
CA CYS A 395 -8.66 19.72 -3.18
C CYS A 395 -9.30 20.30 -4.45
N THR A 396 -10.55 20.76 -4.38
CA THR A 396 -11.29 21.30 -5.53
C THR A 396 -10.69 22.62 -6.01
N GLY A 397 -10.66 22.82 -7.33
CA GLY A 397 -10.20 24.06 -7.95
C GLY A 397 -8.69 24.13 -8.17
N LYS A 398 -7.95 23.07 -7.84
CA LYS A 398 -6.53 22.94 -8.19
C LYS A 398 -6.41 22.37 -9.61
N VAL A 399 -5.95 23.18 -10.55
CA VAL A 399 -5.87 22.83 -11.99
C VAL A 399 -4.47 22.99 -12.59
N LYS A 400 -3.53 23.48 -11.80
CA LYS A 400 -2.10 23.59 -12.14
C LYS A 400 -1.26 23.33 -10.88
N PRO A 401 0.02 22.97 -11.02
CA PRO A 401 0.94 22.89 -9.89
C PRO A 401 0.97 24.19 -9.10
N LEU A 402 1.25 24.06 -7.80
CA LEU A 402 1.49 25.19 -6.92
C LEU A 402 2.82 25.86 -7.31
N ASP A 403 2.87 27.19 -7.16
CA ASP A 403 4.09 27.95 -7.44
C ASP A 403 5.13 27.78 -6.30
N VAL A 404 4.67 27.40 -5.09
CA VAL A 404 5.50 27.12 -3.91
C VAL A 404 4.94 25.95 -3.12
N VAL A 405 5.81 25.21 -2.41
CA VAL A 405 5.40 24.13 -1.52
C VAL A 405 4.59 24.69 -0.35
N VAL A 406 3.35 24.23 -0.20
CA VAL A 406 2.53 24.51 0.98
C VAL A 406 2.79 23.41 2.00
N ARG A 407 3.47 23.77 3.10
CA ARG A 407 3.89 22.80 4.12
C ARG A 407 2.68 22.28 4.91
N ASN A 408 2.66 20.97 5.10
CA ASN A 408 1.68 20.27 5.93
C ASN A 408 2.45 19.62 7.09
N GLY A 409 2.22 20.07 8.32
CA GLY A 409 3.00 19.60 9.47
C GLY A 409 2.90 18.09 9.70
N TYR A 410 1.78 17.44 9.34
CA TYR A 410 1.66 15.99 9.43
C TYR A 410 2.49 15.29 8.34
N THR A 411 2.40 15.74 7.08
CA THR A 411 3.24 15.24 5.98
C THR A 411 4.72 15.39 6.29
N ASP A 412 5.12 16.56 6.77
CA ASP A 412 6.50 16.88 7.16
C ASP A 412 6.99 15.93 8.25
N THR A 413 6.20 15.73 9.30
CA THR A 413 6.54 14.81 10.40
C THR A 413 6.63 13.36 9.92
N MET A 414 5.69 12.92 9.06
CA MET A 414 5.72 11.56 8.49
C MET A 414 6.96 11.34 7.63
N TYR A 415 7.30 12.31 6.79
CA TYR A 415 8.51 12.30 5.97
C TYR A 415 9.77 12.25 6.84
N GLU A 416 9.89 13.14 7.84
CA GLU A 416 11.02 13.16 8.77
C GLU A 416 11.21 11.81 9.46
N LYS A 417 10.13 11.19 9.96
CA LYS A 417 10.18 9.88 10.62
C LYS A 417 10.56 8.76 9.65
N GLN A 418 10.08 8.80 8.40
CA GLN A 418 10.46 7.84 7.37
C GLN A 418 11.95 7.94 7.02
N ILE A 419 12.45 9.17 6.81
CA ILE A 419 13.87 9.42 6.50
C ILE A 419 14.75 8.98 7.68
N ALA A 420 14.36 9.30 8.91
CA ALA A 420 15.07 8.84 10.10
C ALA A 420 15.12 7.30 10.18
N GLY A 421 13.99 6.62 9.96
CA GLY A 421 13.92 5.16 9.93
C GLY A 421 14.77 4.55 8.83
N PHE A 422 14.74 5.11 7.62
CA PHE A 422 15.58 4.67 6.51
C PHE A 422 17.08 4.85 6.79
N ARG A 423 17.48 6.00 7.35
CA ARG A 423 18.89 6.26 7.73
C ARG A 423 19.39 5.25 8.76
N LYS A 424 18.57 4.93 9.77
CA LYS A 424 18.90 3.88 10.73
C LYS A 424 18.98 2.51 10.06
N ALA A 425 18.08 2.17 9.14
CA ALA A 425 18.17 0.92 8.40
C ALA A 425 19.46 0.81 7.58
N VAL A 426 19.89 1.89 6.92
CA VAL A 426 21.18 1.96 6.22
C VAL A 426 22.34 1.68 7.19
N GLN A 427 22.34 2.33 8.36
CA GLN A 427 23.36 2.13 9.39
C GLN A 427 23.36 0.67 9.91
N ASN A 428 22.19 0.13 10.26
CA ASN A 428 22.02 -1.21 10.80
C ASN A 428 22.36 -2.31 9.78
N SER A 429 22.24 -2.02 8.48
CA SER A 429 22.51 -2.97 7.40
C SER A 429 24.01 -3.16 7.12
N GLY A 430 24.88 -2.28 7.63
CA GLY A 430 26.33 -2.36 7.45
C GLY A 430 26.72 -2.53 5.98
N LYS A 431 27.45 -3.61 5.66
CA LYS A 431 27.89 -3.93 4.28
C LYS A 431 26.74 -4.19 3.29
N HIS A 432 25.53 -4.45 3.77
CA HIS A 432 24.36 -4.71 2.92
C HIS A 432 23.57 -3.43 2.58
N SER A 433 24.00 -2.28 3.10
CA SER A 433 23.36 -0.99 2.86
C SER A 433 23.31 -0.57 1.39
N SER A 434 24.25 -1.05 0.56
CA SER A 434 24.29 -0.77 -0.88
C SER A 434 23.03 -1.23 -1.63
N LYS A 435 22.28 -2.17 -1.08
CA LYS A 435 20.99 -2.64 -1.64
C LYS A 435 19.87 -1.62 -1.47
N LEU A 436 20.00 -0.69 -0.52
CA LEU A 436 18.95 0.24 -0.15
C LEU A 436 19.05 1.54 -0.96
N LYS A 437 17.94 1.93 -1.60
CA LYS A 437 17.81 3.16 -2.38
C LYS A 437 16.63 3.96 -1.87
N LEU A 438 16.80 5.27 -1.83
CA LEU A 438 15.72 6.19 -1.48
C LEU A 438 15.24 6.86 -2.77
N MET A 439 13.94 6.82 -3.01
CA MET A 439 13.30 7.58 -4.09
C MET A 439 12.46 8.70 -3.47
N ASP A 440 13.03 9.90 -3.44
CA ASP A 440 12.45 11.02 -2.70
C ASP A 440 11.44 11.82 -3.54
N ILE A 441 10.16 11.52 -3.35
CA ILE A 441 9.06 12.15 -4.08
C ILE A 441 8.27 13.15 -3.23
N THR A 442 8.54 13.28 -1.93
CA THR A 442 7.64 14.04 -1.05
C THR A 442 7.56 15.51 -1.44
N GLU A 443 8.69 16.18 -1.62
CA GLU A 443 8.72 17.61 -1.96
C GLU A 443 8.27 17.91 -3.40
N PRO A 444 8.78 17.23 -4.45
CA PRO A 444 8.31 17.47 -5.81
C PRO A 444 6.79 17.33 -5.96
N PHE A 445 6.19 16.38 -5.24
CA PHE A 445 4.76 16.12 -5.35
C PHE A 445 3.91 16.96 -4.40
N ALA A 446 4.50 17.66 -3.44
CA ALA A 446 3.81 18.67 -2.63
C ALA A 446 3.42 19.91 -3.46
N LEU A 447 3.96 20.05 -4.67
CA LEU A 447 3.55 21.05 -5.65
C LEU A 447 2.36 20.58 -6.49
N ARG A 448 2.00 19.30 -6.46
CA ARG A 448 1.06 18.67 -7.41
C ARG A 448 -0.37 18.56 -6.90
N ALA A 449 -0.86 19.57 -6.19
CA ALA A 449 -2.23 19.58 -5.70
C ALA A 449 -3.29 19.42 -6.83
N ASP A 450 -2.93 19.74 -8.08
CA ASP A 450 -3.74 19.54 -9.29
C ASP A 450 -3.94 18.06 -9.68
N GLY A 451 -3.06 17.17 -9.21
CA GLY A 451 -2.98 15.80 -9.67
C GLY A 451 -3.95 14.80 -9.05
N HIS A 452 -4.74 15.21 -8.06
CA HIS A 452 -5.64 14.32 -7.34
C HIS A 452 -7.00 14.12 -8.03
N PRO A 453 -7.68 12.98 -7.85
CA PRO A 453 -9.02 12.78 -8.37
C PRO A 453 -10.04 13.79 -7.87
N GLY A 454 -9.89 14.26 -6.61
CA GLY A 454 -10.85 15.16 -5.98
C GLY A 454 -12.26 14.55 -6.03
N PRO A 455 -13.24 15.22 -6.66
CA PRO A 455 -14.58 14.68 -6.78
C PRO A 455 -14.72 13.62 -7.90
N TYR A 456 -13.79 13.56 -8.85
CA TYR A 456 -13.86 12.78 -10.11
C TYR A 456 -13.40 11.33 -9.93
N ARG A 457 -14.04 10.63 -8.99
CA ARG A 457 -13.67 9.27 -8.54
C ARG A 457 -14.75 8.21 -8.79
N SER A 458 -15.67 8.46 -9.70
CA SER A 458 -16.79 7.55 -9.99
C SER A 458 -17.35 7.78 -11.38
N PRO A 459 -17.80 6.71 -12.04
CA PRO A 459 -18.38 6.81 -13.38
C PRO A 459 -19.84 7.27 -13.36
N ASP A 460 -20.47 7.43 -12.19
CA ASP A 460 -21.86 7.87 -12.10
C ASP A 460 -21.97 9.33 -12.59
N PRO A 461 -22.64 9.58 -13.74
CA PRO A 461 -22.76 10.93 -14.29
C PRO A 461 -23.62 11.86 -13.42
N ASN A 462 -24.40 11.30 -12.48
CA ASN A 462 -25.21 12.07 -11.54
C ASN A 462 -24.48 12.37 -10.23
N LYS A 463 -23.24 11.89 -10.08
CA LYS A 463 -22.48 12.13 -8.87
C LYS A 463 -22.21 13.61 -8.69
N LYS A 464 -22.52 14.12 -7.51
CA LYS A 464 -22.22 15.51 -7.15
C LYS A 464 -20.71 15.72 -7.14
N THR A 465 -20.22 16.51 -8.07
CA THR A 465 -18.83 16.97 -8.13
C THR A 465 -18.65 18.38 -7.57
N GLN A 466 -19.77 19.08 -7.37
CA GLN A 466 -19.84 20.41 -6.81
C GLN A 466 -20.27 20.37 -5.34
N ARG A 467 -20.02 21.46 -4.61
CA ARG A 467 -20.47 21.65 -3.24
C ARG A 467 -21.99 21.56 -3.15
N GLY A 468 -22.49 20.99 -2.06
CA GLY A 468 -23.93 20.95 -1.76
C GLY A 468 -24.49 22.32 -1.41
N PRO A 469 -25.82 22.45 -1.29
CA PRO A 469 -26.46 23.68 -0.81
C PRO A 469 -25.99 24.15 0.58
N ASP A 470 -25.49 23.22 1.40
CA ASP A 470 -24.89 23.47 2.71
C ASP A 470 -23.41 23.90 2.65
N GLY A 471 -22.89 24.13 1.44
CA GLY A 471 -21.49 24.51 1.20
C GLY A 471 -20.49 23.38 1.38
N LYS A 472 -20.90 22.16 1.75
CA LYS A 472 -19.97 21.04 1.97
C LYS A 472 -19.49 20.45 0.65
N PRO A 473 -18.19 20.12 0.53
CA PRO A 473 -17.70 19.44 -0.65
C PRO A 473 -18.28 18.01 -0.69
N PRO A 474 -18.46 17.44 -1.89
CA PRO A 474 -18.77 16.02 -2.01
C PRO A 474 -17.58 15.20 -1.46
N PRO A 475 -17.72 13.89 -1.19
CA PRO A 475 -16.60 13.11 -0.69
C PRO A 475 -15.46 13.06 -1.72
N GLN A 476 -14.27 13.50 -1.32
CA GLN A 476 -13.13 13.73 -2.22
C GLN A 476 -11.94 12.84 -1.91
N ASP A 477 -11.23 12.47 -2.97
CA ASP A 477 -9.94 11.80 -2.88
C ASP A 477 -8.83 12.80 -3.20
N CYS A 478 -8.14 13.27 -2.16
CA CYS A 478 -6.99 14.18 -2.27
C CYS A 478 -5.70 13.48 -1.83
N LEU A 479 -5.69 12.14 -1.87
CA LEU A 479 -4.59 11.29 -1.41
C LEU A 479 -4.04 10.45 -2.57
N HIS A 480 -4.91 9.82 -3.36
CA HIS A 480 -4.50 9.10 -4.56
C HIS A 480 -4.32 10.06 -5.74
N TRP A 481 -3.76 9.56 -6.84
CA TRP A 481 -3.39 10.34 -8.00
C TRP A 481 -4.17 9.92 -9.23
N CYS A 482 -4.59 10.90 -10.03
CA CYS A 482 -5.18 10.65 -11.33
C CYS A 482 -4.22 9.87 -12.24
N MET A 483 -4.81 9.06 -13.12
CA MET A 483 -4.09 8.29 -14.14
C MET A 483 -4.74 8.49 -15.52
N PRO A 484 -3.98 8.89 -16.56
CA PRO A 484 -2.58 9.36 -16.48
C PRO A 484 -2.45 10.62 -15.60
N GLY A 485 -1.25 10.94 -15.13
CA GLY A 485 -1.04 12.04 -14.19
C GLY A 485 0.31 12.00 -13.48
N PRO A 486 0.46 12.71 -12.33
CA PRO A 486 1.76 12.87 -11.68
C PRO A 486 2.42 11.55 -11.28
N VAL A 487 1.62 10.53 -10.94
CA VAL A 487 2.11 9.20 -10.56
C VAL A 487 2.99 8.55 -11.64
N ASP A 488 2.83 8.95 -12.90
CA ASP A 488 3.64 8.48 -14.02
C ASP A 488 5.12 8.91 -13.87
N THR A 489 5.35 10.12 -13.34
CA THR A 489 6.71 10.63 -13.07
C THR A 489 7.42 9.84 -11.96
N TRP A 490 6.71 9.20 -11.02
CA TRP A 490 7.36 8.27 -10.07
C TRP A 490 7.99 7.09 -10.79
N ASN A 491 7.39 6.66 -11.91
CA ASN A 491 7.94 5.57 -12.71
C ASN A 491 9.11 6.02 -13.59
N GLU A 492 9.15 7.28 -14.03
CA GLU A 492 10.36 7.86 -14.64
C GLU A 492 11.53 7.88 -13.64
N MET A 493 11.30 8.38 -12.41
CA MET A 493 12.30 8.37 -11.34
C MET A 493 12.75 6.95 -10.97
N LEU A 494 11.82 6.00 -10.90
CA LEU A 494 12.12 4.60 -10.62
C LEU A 494 12.95 3.98 -11.75
N PHE A 495 12.59 4.21 -13.02
CA PHE A 495 13.33 3.68 -14.16
C PHE A 495 14.77 4.20 -14.15
N GLU A 496 14.97 5.50 -13.97
CA GLU A 496 16.32 6.07 -13.90
C GLU A 496 17.11 5.54 -12.69
N THR A 497 16.46 5.30 -11.55
CA THR A 497 17.07 4.65 -10.38
C THR A 497 17.53 3.23 -10.72
N ILE A 498 16.66 2.40 -11.30
CA ILE A 498 16.98 1.01 -11.69
C ILE A 498 18.11 1.01 -12.72
N ARG A 499 18.05 1.90 -13.71
CA ARG A 499 19.05 2.01 -14.77
C ARG A 499 20.44 2.28 -14.18
N ARG A 500 20.56 3.25 -13.29
CA ARG A 500 21.82 3.58 -12.62
C ARG A 500 22.39 2.42 -11.82
N GLU A 501 21.55 1.63 -11.16
CA GLU A 501 22.01 0.51 -10.34
C GLU A 501 22.38 -0.72 -11.18
N LEU A 502 21.56 -1.08 -12.16
CA LEU A 502 21.77 -2.31 -12.96
C LEU A 502 22.80 -2.13 -14.08
N GLU A 503 22.96 -0.93 -14.65
CA GLU A 503 23.99 -0.69 -15.67
C GLU A 503 25.39 -0.55 -15.07
N VAL A 504 25.52 -0.04 -13.83
CA VAL A 504 26.81 0.06 -13.12
C VAL A 504 27.37 -1.33 -12.78
N GLU A 505 26.54 -2.35 -12.56
CA GLU A 505 27.00 -3.73 -12.35
C GLU A 505 27.51 -4.42 -13.63
N SER A 506 27.27 -3.83 -14.81
CA SER A 506 27.69 -4.38 -16.12
C SER A 506 28.99 -3.80 -16.66
N SER A 507 29.58 -2.83 -15.95
CA SER A 507 30.85 -2.15 -16.26
C SER A 507 31.94 -2.61 -15.32
#